data_AF-A0A1Y1WNS9-F1
#
_entry.id   AF-A0A1Y1WNS9-F1
#
_cell.length_a   1.000
_cell.length_b   1.000
_cell.length_c   1.000
_cell.angle_alpha   90.00
_cell.angle_beta   90.00
_cell.angle_gamma   90.00
#
_symmetry.space_group_name_H-M   'P 1'
#
loop_
_entity.id
_entity.type
_entity.pdbx_description
1 polymer ?
#
loop_
_entity_poly.entity_id
_entity_poly.type
_entity_poly.pdbx_seq_one_letter_code
_entity_poly.pdbx_strand_id
1 'polypeptide(L)'
;MDNLELKVRTVEALHPLLVELTLNINKITPSAETNECKEKIKNWLITLNNMKVTEELNEEQVKQLRFDLENGYNLFMRSLDE
;
A
#
# COMPACT_ATOMS: atom_id res chain seq x y z
N MET A 1 14.97 15.88 -1.19
CA MET A 1 14.51 14.48 -1.05
C MET A 1 14.43 14.14 0.44
N ASP A 2 14.00 15.08 1.31
CA ASP A 2 14.40 15.03 2.73
C ASP A 2 13.22 15.15 3.73
N ASN A 3 11.97 15.10 3.26
CA ASN A 3 10.79 15.15 4.15
C ASN A 3 10.03 13.82 4.27
N LEU A 4 10.46 12.80 3.52
CA LEU A 4 9.89 11.44 3.59
C LEU A 4 10.72 10.48 4.45
N GLU A 5 11.91 10.89 4.88
CA GLU A 5 12.83 10.02 5.60
C GLU A 5 12.55 9.93 7.11
N LEU A 6 11.79 10.87 7.69
CA LEU A 6 11.78 11.07 9.15
C LEU A 6 10.42 11.08 9.87
N LYS A 7 9.26 10.93 9.21
CA LYS A 7 7.96 11.11 9.93
C LYS A 7 6.81 10.15 9.64
N VAL A 8 6.94 9.18 8.73
CA VAL A 8 5.82 8.29 8.39
C VAL A 8 6.29 6.84 8.19
N ARG A 9 7.08 6.32 9.14
CA ARG A 9 7.41 4.88 9.18
C ARG A 9 6.56 4.11 10.17
N THR A 10 5.84 4.78 11.07
CA THR A 10 5.01 4.10 12.05
C THR A 10 3.80 3.46 11.39
N VAL A 11 3.51 2.24 11.84
CA VAL A 11 2.34 1.46 11.47
C VAL A 11 1.06 2.31 11.63
N GLU A 12 0.94 3.12 12.68
CA GLU A 12 -0.21 3.99 12.93
C GLU A 12 -0.53 4.95 11.78
N ALA A 13 0.50 5.45 11.10
CA ALA A 13 0.35 6.45 10.04
C ALA A 13 0.18 5.79 8.67
N LEU A 14 0.78 4.61 8.47
CA LEU A 14 0.66 3.82 7.24
C LEU A 14 -0.67 3.06 7.14
N HIS A 15 -1.24 2.65 8.28
CA HIS A 15 -2.51 1.93 8.32
C HIS A 15 -3.66 2.69 7.64
N PRO A 16 -3.96 3.98 7.98
CA PRO A 16 -5.00 4.73 7.29
C PRO A 16 -4.68 4.96 5.80
N LEU A 17 -3.40 5.19 5.45
CA LEU A 17 -2.97 5.36 4.05
C LEU A 17 -3.29 4.13 3.19
N LEU A 18 -3.01 2.92 3.69
CA LEU A 18 -3.31 1.67 2.98
C LEU A 18 -4.80 1.36 2.92
N VAL A 19 -5.56 1.73 3.95
CA VAL A 19 -7.02 1.63 3.95
C VAL A 19 -7.61 2.55 2.90
N GLU A 20 -7.18 3.80 2.82
CA GLU A 20 -7.60 4.73 1.76
C GLU A 20 -7.24 4.21 0.37
N LEU A 21 -6.05 3.64 0.20
CA LEU A 21 -5.65 3.04 -1.08
C LEU A 21 -6.54 1.85 -1.46
N THR A 22 -6.86 0.99 -0.49
CA THR A 22 -7.77 -0.15 -0.69
C THR A 22 -9.17 0.34 -1.06
N LEU A 23 -9.66 1.42 -0.45
CA LEU A 23 -10.95 2.01 -0.78
C LEU A 23 -10.95 2.61 -2.20
N ASN A 24 -9.86 3.28 -2.59
CA ASN A 24 -9.70 3.78 -3.94
C ASN A 24 -9.69 2.65 -4.97
N ILE A 25 -8.94 1.57 -4.73
CA ILE A 25 -8.92 0.37 -5.59
C ILE A 25 -10.33 -0.26 -5.68
N ASN A 26 -11.06 -0.33 -4.57
CA ASN A 26 -12.43 -0.88 -4.54
C ASN A 26 -13.46 -0.03 -5.30
N LYS A 27 -13.23 1.27 -5.50
CA LYS A 27 -14.14 2.14 -6.26
C LYS A 27 -14.04 1.92 -7.76
N ILE A 28 -12.99 1.26 -8.23
CA ILE A 28 -12.76 1.00 -9.64
C ILE A 28 -13.33 -0.38 -9.99
N THR A 29 -13.72 -0.56 -11.24
CA THR A 29 -14.26 -1.83 -11.74
C THR A 29 -13.32 -2.98 -11.38
N PRO A 30 -13.82 -4.06 -10.75
CA PRO A 30 -13.00 -5.20 -10.38
C PRO A 30 -12.55 -5.94 -11.63
N SER A 31 -11.29 -5.72 -12.02
CA SER A 31 -10.54 -6.49 -13.01
C SER A 31 -9.60 -7.48 -12.29
N ALA A 32 -9.15 -8.51 -13.00
CA ALA A 32 -8.21 -9.50 -12.45
C ALA A 32 -6.95 -8.82 -11.84
N GLU A 33 -6.43 -7.80 -12.51
CA GLU A 33 -5.26 -7.02 -12.07
C GLU A 33 -5.53 -6.24 -10.77
N THR A 34 -6.70 -5.58 -10.66
CA THR A 34 -7.07 -4.87 -9.42
C THR A 34 -7.28 -5.81 -8.24
N ASN A 35 -7.71 -7.05 -8.49
CA ASN A 35 -7.88 -8.06 -7.44
C ASN A 35 -6.52 -8.49 -6.87
N GLU A 36 -5.52 -8.70 -7.73
CA GLU A 36 -4.16 -9.02 -7.31
C GLU A 36 -3.54 -7.87 -6.48
N CYS A 37 -3.75 -6.62 -6.92
CA CYS A 37 -3.31 -5.45 -6.16
C CYS A 37 -4.00 -5.33 -4.79
N LYS A 38 -5.31 -5.60 -4.73
CA LYS A 38 -6.09 -5.60 -3.49
C LYS A 38 -5.64 -6.69 -2.53
N GLU A 39 -5.25 -7.85 -3.04
CA GLU A 39 -4.71 -8.95 -2.23
C GLU A 39 -3.36 -8.57 -1.61
N LYS A 40 -2.47 -7.93 -2.40
CA LYS A 40 -1.19 -7.41 -1.88
C LYS A 40 -1.36 -6.40 -0.77
N ILE A 41 -2.27 -5.41 -0.92
CA ILE A 41 -2.51 -4.41 0.13
C ILE A 41 -3.14 -5.05 1.37
N LYS A 42 -4.05 -6.02 1.19
CA LYS A 42 -4.54 -6.82 2.31
C LYS A 42 -3.42 -7.50 3.06
N ASN A 43 -2.45 -8.08 2.35
CA ASN A 43 -1.31 -8.73 2.98
C ASN A 43 -0.47 -7.73 3.77
N TRP A 44 -0.24 -6.53 3.23
CA TRP A 44 0.39 -5.42 3.95
C TRP A 44 -0.39 -4.99 5.20
N LEU A 45 -1.72 -4.86 5.12
CA LEU A 45 -2.57 -4.56 6.28
C LEU A 45 -2.46 -5.65 7.35
N ILE A 46 -2.38 -6.92 6.97
CA ILE A 46 -2.17 -8.03 7.90
C ILE A 46 -0.77 -7.93 8.53
N THR A 47 0.27 -7.68 7.75
CA THR A 47 1.64 -7.47 8.27
C THR A 47 1.68 -6.33 9.26
N LEU A 48 1.07 -5.19 8.93
CA LEU A 48 0.98 -4.03 9.81
C LEU A 48 0.16 -4.30 11.08
N ASN A 49 -0.92 -5.07 10.98
CA ASN A 49 -1.73 -5.44 12.15
C ASN A 49 -1.01 -6.45 13.06
N ASN A 50 -0.07 -7.24 12.52
CA ASN A 50 0.83 -8.09 13.32
C ASN A 50 1.97 -7.28 13.96
N MET A 51 2.28 -6.09 13.45
CA MET A 51 3.26 -5.18 14.03
C MET A 51 2.62 -4.30 15.11
N LYS A 52 3.43 -3.78 16.04
CA LYS A 52 2.92 -2.78 16.99
C LYS A 52 2.65 -1.48 16.24
N VAL A 53 1.56 -0.82 16.62
CA VAL A 53 1.16 0.51 16.10
C VAL A 53 2.30 1.54 16.23
N THR A 54 3.11 1.42 17.29
CA THR A 54 4.28 2.27 17.59
C THR A 54 5.58 1.81 16.93
N GLU A 55 5.57 0.67 16.24
CA GLU A 55 6.74 0.11 15.57
C GLU A 55 6.89 0.73 14.19
N GLU A 56 8.15 0.94 13.79
CA GLU A 56 8.49 1.53 12.52
C GLU A 56 8.83 0.46 11.49
N LEU A 57 8.36 0.64 10.26
CA LEU A 57 8.76 -0.24 9.16
C LEU A 57 10.26 -0.11 8.90
N ASN A 58 10.92 -1.26 8.84
CA ASN A 58 12.30 -1.37 8.39
C ASN A 58 12.45 -0.83 6.96
N GLU A 59 13.65 -0.37 6.61
CA GLU A 59 13.93 0.17 5.27
C GLU A 59 13.54 -0.77 4.13
N GLU A 60 13.71 -2.07 4.33
CA GLU A 60 13.32 -3.11 3.37
C GLU A 60 11.80 -3.19 3.20
N GLN A 61 11.04 -3.11 4.30
CA GLN A 61 9.59 -3.12 4.28
C GLN A 61 9.04 -1.86 3.60
N VAL A 62 9.62 -0.69 3.89
CA VAL A 62 9.26 0.58 3.22
C VAL A 62 9.52 0.49 1.72
N LYS A 63 10.66 -0.09 1.30
CA LYS A 63 10.98 -0.30 -0.12
C LYS A 63 9.99 -1.25 -0.78
N GLN A 64 9.67 -2.39 -0.17
CA GLN A 64 8.66 -3.29 -0.73
C GLN A 64 7.28 -2.61 -0.82
N LEU A 65 6.83 -1.92 0.24
CA LEU A 65 5.53 -1.25 0.25
C LEU A 65 5.43 -0.20 -0.86
N ARG A 66 6.48 0.60 -1.07
CA ARG A 66 6.57 1.53 -2.20
C ARG A 66 6.53 0.82 -3.55
N PHE A 67 7.26 -0.28 -3.69
CA PHE A 67 7.27 -1.06 -4.93
C PHE A 67 5.90 -1.66 -5.23
N ASP A 68 5.23 -2.25 -4.23
CA ASP A 68 3.88 -2.79 -4.37
C ASP A 68 2.86 -1.69 -4.71
N LEU A 69 3.04 -0.49 -4.14
CA LEU A 69 2.27 0.72 -4.46
C LEU A 69 2.45 1.17 -5.91
N GLU A 70 3.70 1.30 -6.37
CA GLU A 70 4.03 1.68 -7.75
C GLU A 70 3.53 0.65 -8.74
N ASN A 71 3.70 -0.64 -8.43
CA ASN A 71 3.21 -1.74 -9.25
C ASN A 71 1.68 -1.72 -9.30
N GLY A 72 1.02 -1.51 -8.17
CA GLY A 72 -0.44 -1.37 -8.08
C GLY A 72 -0.97 -0.18 -8.87
N TYR A 73 -0.27 0.96 -8.84
CA TYR A 73 -0.61 2.15 -9.60
C TYR A 73 -0.42 1.94 -11.11
N ASN A 74 0.64 1.26 -11.53
CA ASN A 74 0.86 0.91 -12.93
C ASN A 74 -0.21 -0.04 -13.46
N LEU A 75 -0.55 -1.08 -12.70
CA LEU A 75 -1.66 -2.00 -13.02
C LEU A 75 -3.00 -1.25 -13.08
N PHE A 76 -3.21 -0.31 -12.15
CA PHE A 76 -4.38 0.57 -12.16
C PHE A 76 -4.47 1.44 -13.42
N MET A 77 -3.37 2.10 -13.82
CA MET A 77 -3.37 2.91 -15.03
C MET A 77 -3.58 2.08 -16.28
N ARG A 78 -3.04 0.86 -16.31
CA ARG A 78 -3.27 -0.08 -17.40
C ARG A 78 -4.73 -0.52 -17.49
N SER A 79 -5.38 -0.82 -16.37
CA SER A 79 -6.81 -1.16 -16.32
C SER A 79 -7.75 0.03 -16.63
N LEU A 80 -7.25 1.27 -16.58
CA LEU A 80 -8.02 2.49 -16.94
C LEU A 80 -7.85 2.88 -18.41
N ASP A 81 -6.77 2.46 -19.05
CA ASP A 81 -6.43 2.77 -20.45
C ASP A 81 -7.03 1.76 -21.44
N GLU A 82 -7.74 0.72 -20.95
CA GLU A 82 -8.41 -0.33 -21.73
C GLU A 82 -9.94 -0.17 -21.69
#